data_AF-A0A384JII6-F1
#
_entry.id   AF-A0A384JII6-F1
#
_cell.length_a   1.000
_cell.length_b   1.000
_cell.length_c   1.000
_cell.angle_alpha   90.00
_cell.angle_beta   90.00
_cell.angle_gamma   90.00
#
_symmetry.space_group_name_H-M   'P 1'
#
loop_
_entity.id
_entity.type
_entity.pdbx_description
1 polymer ?
#
loop_
_entity_poly.entity_id
_entity_poly.type
_entity_poly.pdbx_seq_one_letter_code
_entity_poly.pdbx_strand_id
1 'polypeptide(L)'
;MARIYGQANRVIVYFGEAADDSDMAFESIRAAADDENEKPTGPLAIRDSDEPILELLKRPWFQRIWVLQEVGLARSILIICGSAEMNGYTFCSGVSKLESLLNGYSDLKSWILPTIRLIRRSIFRPKYNSSALGDLSLGELIDMYHNHKATVRHNKVYALLRMCSDQLSSPELLPDYTISWETLFRRLVKFILHKSVSIDVWDDREAAVIKSSGHVLGHVSSIRNGINRYPAQYIEVTFNDRPLSLQYCKNYGAHWTLQASARSIRKNYIVCLLDGASNPTIMRASEDHFGIIMIAVTLRQQTHKHTSFQLSMSSTPDYSHDFLLVWQWGSMPAQHSLAPQLPQIEINSLVPDYLKTNAIKSMRSFEVALILKDTGDHVMVEAKLKKDIKKYGKLFGIDNIHILSLQGALASVYWSSNRWKMAENLLLEVITTRQDLQGRCHQDTLNSKMGLARAYIDEEVLSRPSRAENLRGFRTELLNGIRSNSRIEEKIMILVVEYLDGRMLKLLLGLGRDSVSVTEKLVKAIFRPERDDRKILILLKERGIDIVEQILSKSYSQNKRRIYLSGRKS
;
A
#
# COMPACT_ATOMS: atom_id res chain seq x y z
N MET A 1 4.64 -21.48 -32.10
CA MET A 1 5.66 -20.51 -31.65
C MET A 1 6.66 -21.10 -30.66
N ALA A 2 6.28 -21.57 -29.47
CA ALA A 2 7.27 -21.96 -28.46
C ALA A 2 8.26 -23.06 -28.88
N ARG A 3 7.77 -24.13 -29.52
CA ARG A 3 8.64 -25.17 -30.10
C ARG A 3 9.53 -24.62 -31.22
N ILE A 4 9.00 -23.72 -32.04
CA ILE A 4 9.72 -23.14 -33.19
C ILE A 4 10.95 -22.36 -32.69
N TYR A 5 10.74 -21.31 -31.87
CA TYR A 5 11.85 -20.47 -31.42
C TYR A 5 12.73 -21.16 -30.36
N GLY A 6 12.15 -22.03 -29.53
CA GLY A 6 12.90 -22.79 -28.52
C GLY A 6 13.82 -23.88 -29.10
N GLN A 7 13.49 -24.39 -30.31
CA GLN A 7 14.31 -25.39 -31.01
C GLN A 7 15.12 -24.82 -32.17
N ALA A 8 14.85 -23.57 -32.58
CA ALA A 8 15.63 -22.89 -33.60
C ALA A 8 17.11 -22.85 -33.21
N ASN A 9 17.99 -23.21 -34.16
CA ASN A 9 19.43 -23.10 -33.98
C ASN A 9 19.86 -21.64 -33.78
N ARG A 10 19.18 -20.71 -34.48
CA ARG A 10 19.40 -19.27 -34.39
C ARG A 10 18.12 -18.53 -34.75
N VAL A 11 17.82 -17.47 -34.01
CA VAL A 11 16.74 -16.53 -34.32
C VAL A 11 17.37 -15.25 -34.83
N ILE A 12 16.92 -14.81 -36.01
CA ILE A 12 17.38 -13.57 -36.63
C ILE A 12 16.40 -12.46 -36.25
N VAL A 13 16.93 -11.42 -35.62
CA VAL A 13 16.22 -10.17 -35.33
C VAL A 13 16.61 -9.19 -36.41
N TYR A 14 15.68 -8.91 -37.32
CA TYR A 14 15.92 -7.99 -38.44
C TYR A 14 15.27 -6.64 -38.13
N PHE A 15 16.11 -5.60 -38.05
CA PHE A 15 15.68 -4.22 -37.77
C PHE A 15 15.25 -3.46 -39.03
N GLY A 16 15.39 -4.05 -40.22
CA GLY A 16 15.10 -3.39 -41.50
C GLY A 16 16.39 -3.05 -42.27
N GLU A 17 16.22 -2.30 -43.35
CA GLU A 17 17.33 -1.78 -44.16
C GLU A 17 18.20 -0.78 -43.39
N ALA A 18 19.39 -0.51 -43.94
CA ALA A 18 20.28 0.54 -43.43
C ALA A 18 19.64 1.92 -43.63
N ALA A 19 19.52 2.68 -42.55
CA ALA A 19 18.92 4.02 -42.51
C ALA A 19 19.31 4.71 -41.18
N ASP A 20 19.25 6.04 -41.16
CA ASP A 20 19.51 6.87 -39.96
C ASP A 20 20.87 6.56 -39.32
N ASP A 21 21.88 6.36 -40.16
CA ASP A 21 23.25 5.99 -39.79
C ASP A 21 23.31 4.74 -38.89
N SER A 22 22.43 3.76 -39.14
CA SER A 22 22.37 2.49 -38.38
C SER A 22 23.69 1.74 -38.31
N ASP A 23 24.55 1.87 -39.32
CA ASP A 23 25.87 1.25 -39.35
C ASP A 23 26.79 1.88 -38.29
N MET A 24 26.77 3.21 -38.16
CA MET A 24 27.46 3.93 -37.09
C MET A 24 26.88 3.58 -35.71
N ALA A 25 25.57 3.41 -35.61
CA ALA A 25 24.93 2.97 -34.38
C ALA A 25 25.43 1.58 -33.95
N PHE A 26 25.55 0.63 -34.90
CA PHE A 26 26.09 -0.70 -34.64
C PHE A 26 27.55 -0.64 -34.19
N GLU A 27 28.40 0.16 -34.83
CA GLU A 27 29.79 0.29 -34.40
C GLU A 27 29.92 0.92 -33.01
N SER A 28 29.15 1.96 -32.71
CA SER A 28 29.14 2.59 -31.38
C SER A 28 28.66 1.63 -30.28
N ILE A 29 27.61 0.85 -30.54
CA ILE A 29 27.15 -0.19 -29.59
C ILE A 29 28.21 -1.28 -29.41
N ARG A 30 28.91 -1.68 -30.47
CA ARG A 30 29.98 -2.68 -30.42
C ARG A 30 31.17 -2.17 -29.60
N ALA A 31 31.63 -0.94 -29.86
CA ALA A 31 32.70 -0.30 -29.11
C ALA A 31 32.33 -0.15 -27.62
N ALA A 32 31.10 0.28 -27.33
CA ALA A 32 30.61 0.35 -25.96
C ALA A 32 30.61 -1.04 -25.30
N ALA A 33 30.21 -2.11 -26.01
CA ALA A 33 30.22 -3.47 -25.47
C ALA A 33 31.63 -3.95 -25.09
N ASP A 34 32.63 -3.61 -25.91
CA ASP A 34 34.05 -4.01 -25.77
C ASP A 34 34.80 -3.24 -24.68
N ASP A 35 34.34 -2.04 -24.29
CA ASP A 35 35.00 -1.23 -23.26
C ASP A 35 35.12 -1.95 -21.91
N GLU A 36 36.34 -2.30 -21.47
CA GLU A 36 36.56 -3.03 -20.22
C GLU A 36 36.30 -2.19 -18.96
N ASN A 37 36.12 -0.86 -19.08
CA ASN A 37 35.86 -0.01 -17.93
C ASN A 37 34.49 -0.32 -17.29
N GLU A 38 34.51 -0.70 -16.01
CA GLU A 38 33.32 -1.11 -15.26
C GLU A 38 32.40 0.05 -14.83
N LYS A 39 32.87 1.30 -14.93
CA LYS A 39 32.10 2.50 -14.60
C LYS A 39 31.93 3.36 -15.85
N PRO A 40 30.74 3.92 -16.12
CA PRO A 40 30.65 5.06 -17.02
C PRO A 40 31.55 6.16 -16.43
N THR A 41 32.65 6.45 -17.12
CA THR A 41 33.62 7.46 -16.72
C THR A 41 32.95 8.83 -16.79
N GLY A 42 32.38 9.27 -15.68
CA GLY A 42 31.60 10.51 -15.60
C GLY A 42 30.33 10.47 -16.47
N PRO A 43 29.61 11.59 -16.64
CA PRO A 43 28.79 11.73 -17.82
C PRO A 43 29.76 11.60 -18.99
N LEU A 44 29.76 10.45 -19.67
CA LEU A 44 30.24 10.37 -21.05
C LEU A 44 29.58 11.55 -21.71
N ALA A 45 30.38 12.59 -22.00
CA ALA A 45 29.90 13.79 -22.64
C ALA A 45 29.07 13.30 -23.81
N ILE A 46 27.79 13.69 -23.84
CA ILE A 46 26.89 13.47 -24.97
C ILE A 46 27.74 13.87 -26.17
N ARG A 47 28.25 12.88 -26.90
CA ARG A 47 28.91 13.19 -28.16
C ARG A 47 27.74 13.62 -29.03
N ASP A 48 27.92 14.61 -29.88
CA ASP A 48 26.94 14.97 -30.92
C ASP A 48 26.65 13.79 -31.90
N SER A 49 27.10 12.56 -31.60
CA SER A 49 27.07 11.32 -32.37
C SER A 49 26.16 10.20 -31.80
N ASP A 50 25.32 10.46 -30.79
CA ASP A 50 24.46 9.42 -30.16
C ASP A 50 23.04 9.31 -30.78
N GLU A 51 22.68 10.24 -31.67
CA GLU A 51 21.40 10.26 -32.39
C GLU A 51 21.15 8.97 -33.22
N PRO A 52 22.14 8.40 -33.94
CA PRO A 52 21.94 7.14 -34.69
C PRO A 52 21.52 5.96 -33.80
N ILE A 53 22.06 5.88 -32.57
CA ILE A 53 21.71 4.83 -31.61
C ILE A 53 20.25 5.01 -31.19
N LEU A 54 19.85 6.24 -30.92
CA LEU A 54 18.49 6.55 -30.53
C LEU A 54 17.48 6.21 -31.64
N GLU A 55 17.77 6.56 -32.90
CA GLU A 55 16.92 6.23 -34.04
C GLU A 55 16.82 4.71 -34.27
N LEU A 56 17.93 3.99 -34.15
CA LEU A 56 17.92 2.52 -34.21
C LEU A 56 17.02 1.92 -33.12
N LEU A 57 17.09 2.45 -31.90
CA LEU A 57 16.31 1.99 -30.76
C LEU A 57 14.82 2.38 -30.83
N LYS A 58 14.48 3.48 -31.54
CA LYS A 58 13.09 3.90 -31.80
C LYS A 58 12.36 3.00 -32.80
N ARG A 59 13.09 2.16 -33.56
CA ARG A 59 12.50 1.32 -34.62
C ARG A 59 11.30 0.48 -34.12
N PRO A 60 10.26 0.29 -34.94
CA PRO A 60 9.01 -0.36 -34.51
C PRO A 60 9.17 -1.77 -33.94
N TRP A 61 10.27 -2.46 -34.27
CA TRP A 61 10.55 -3.82 -33.78
C TRP A 61 10.48 -3.89 -32.24
N PHE A 62 11.12 -2.97 -31.52
CA PHE A 62 11.12 -2.94 -30.05
C PHE A 62 9.74 -2.72 -29.44
N GLN A 63 8.83 -2.12 -30.20
CA GLN A 63 7.50 -1.76 -29.69
C GLN A 63 6.53 -2.94 -29.75
N ARG A 64 6.81 -3.99 -30.53
CA ARG A 64 5.83 -5.06 -30.84
C ARG A 64 5.82 -6.14 -29.76
N ILE A 65 4.65 -6.48 -29.21
CA ILE A 65 4.61 -7.51 -28.16
C ILE A 65 4.96 -8.91 -28.65
N TRP A 66 4.67 -9.23 -29.92
CA TRP A 66 4.92 -10.57 -30.47
C TRP A 66 6.41 -10.94 -30.49
N VAL A 67 7.31 -9.97 -30.65
CA VAL A 67 8.76 -10.23 -30.71
C VAL A 67 9.29 -10.81 -29.41
N LEU A 68 8.62 -10.54 -28.29
CA LEU A 68 9.05 -10.97 -26.96
C LEU A 68 9.13 -12.48 -26.84
N GLN A 69 8.19 -13.23 -27.44
CA GLN A 69 8.27 -14.69 -27.41
C GLN A 69 9.32 -15.24 -28.39
N GLU A 70 9.60 -14.50 -29.46
CA GLU A 70 10.60 -14.88 -30.46
C GLU A 70 11.99 -14.83 -29.83
N VAL A 71 12.35 -13.70 -29.22
CA VAL A 71 13.63 -13.53 -28.52
C VAL A 71 13.63 -14.13 -27.12
N GLY A 72 12.47 -14.26 -26.50
CA GLY A 72 12.31 -14.85 -25.18
C GLY A 72 12.47 -16.36 -25.16
N LEU A 73 12.23 -17.04 -26.27
CA LEU A 73 12.39 -18.50 -26.36
C LEU A 73 13.66 -18.91 -27.12
N ALA A 74 14.24 -18.01 -27.92
CA ALA A 74 15.48 -18.23 -28.66
C ALA A 74 16.67 -18.65 -27.76
N ARG A 75 17.58 -19.48 -28.26
CA ARG A 75 18.83 -19.82 -27.54
C ARG A 75 20.06 -19.11 -28.11
N SER A 76 19.97 -18.68 -29.36
CA SER A 76 20.99 -17.91 -30.06
C SER A 76 20.29 -16.84 -30.88
N ILE A 77 20.73 -15.59 -30.74
CA ILE A 77 20.13 -14.44 -31.40
C ILE A 77 21.21 -13.70 -32.20
N LEU A 78 20.92 -13.46 -33.47
CA LEU A 78 21.70 -12.61 -34.36
C LEU A 78 20.83 -11.41 -34.73
N ILE A 79 21.37 -10.21 -34.57
CA ILE A 79 20.70 -8.95 -34.91
C ILE A 79 21.28 -8.44 -36.22
N ILE A 80 20.40 -8.07 -37.16
CA ILE A 80 20.76 -7.62 -38.50
C ILE A 80 20.06 -6.29 -38.80
N CYS A 81 20.79 -5.34 -39.38
CA CYS A 81 20.28 -4.08 -39.89
C CYS A 81 21.02 -3.74 -41.19
N GLY A 82 20.32 -3.72 -42.34
CA GLY A 82 20.96 -3.67 -43.65
C GLY A 82 21.97 -4.80 -43.83
N SER A 83 23.23 -4.46 -44.11
CA SER A 83 24.34 -5.41 -44.20
C SER A 83 25.08 -5.65 -42.88
N ALA A 84 24.78 -4.87 -41.83
CA ALA A 84 25.45 -4.97 -40.54
C ALA A 84 24.87 -6.10 -39.69
N GLU A 85 25.74 -6.88 -39.06
CA GLU A 85 25.37 -7.99 -38.17
C GLU A 85 26.00 -7.85 -36.78
N MET A 86 25.26 -8.26 -35.74
CA MET A 86 25.73 -8.23 -34.36
C MET A 86 25.15 -9.38 -33.53
N ASN A 87 25.99 -10.01 -32.71
CA ASN A 87 25.52 -10.98 -31.72
C ASN A 87 24.58 -10.31 -30.70
N GLY A 88 23.46 -10.97 -30.36
CA GLY A 88 22.49 -10.41 -29.43
C GLY A 88 23.05 -10.08 -28.03
N TYR A 89 24.02 -10.85 -27.52
CA TYR A 89 24.68 -10.54 -26.24
C TYR A 89 25.56 -9.30 -26.33
N THR A 90 26.31 -9.12 -27.43
CA THR A 90 27.11 -7.93 -27.69
C THR A 90 26.24 -6.68 -27.73
N PHE A 91 25.15 -6.73 -28.52
CA PHE A 91 24.16 -5.66 -28.58
C PHE A 91 23.61 -5.28 -27.21
N CYS A 92 23.16 -6.28 -26.44
CA CYS A 92 22.63 -6.04 -25.09
C CYS A 92 23.67 -5.44 -24.15
N SER A 93 24.94 -5.90 -24.23
CA SER A 93 26.02 -5.39 -23.37
C SER A 93 26.33 -3.93 -23.68
N GLY A 94 26.40 -3.56 -24.96
CA GLY A 94 26.63 -2.18 -25.39
C GLY A 94 25.49 -1.26 -24.99
N VAL A 95 24.23 -1.61 -25.30
CA VAL A 95 23.07 -0.76 -24.96
C VAL A 95 22.90 -0.62 -23.45
N SER A 96 23.23 -1.64 -22.64
CA SER A 96 23.18 -1.51 -21.18
C SER A 96 24.19 -0.49 -20.62
N LYS A 97 25.36 -0.32 -21.24
CA LYS A 97 26.32 0.73 -20.85
C LYS A 97 25.88 2.12 -21.29
N LEU A 98 25.06 2.19 -22.34
CA LEU A 98 24.48 3.41 -22.89
C LEU A 98 23.07 3.71 -22.33
N GLU A 99 22.65 3.06 -21.24
CA GLU A 99 21.31 3.27 -20.67
C GLU A 99 21.05 4.74 -20.28
N SER A 100 22.10 5.51 -19.97
CA SER A 100 22.01 6.93 -19.68
C SER A 100 21.36 7.74 -20.81
N LEU A 101 21.53 7.33 -22.08
CA LEU A 101 20.89 7.95 -23.25
C LEU A 101 19.37 7.83 -23.20
N LEU A 102 18.85 6.79 -22.55
CA LEU A 102 17.41 6.53 -22.44
C LEU A 102 16.75 7.28 -21.28
N ASN A 103 17.50 8.02 -20.45
CA ASN A 103 16.95 8.72 -19.28
C ASN A 103 15.90 9.79 -19.65
N GLY A 104 16.02 10.41 -20.83
CA GLY A 104 15.03 11.35 -21.36
C GLY A 104 13.82 10.70 -22.04
N TYR A 105 13.87 9.40 -22.32
CA TYR A 105 12.90 8.69 -23.16
C TYR A 105 12.21 7.57 -22.38
N SER A 106 11.28 7.94 -21.49
CA SER A 106 10.62 6.97 -20.59
C SER A 106 9.85 5.85 -21.31
N ASP A 107 9.12 6.17 -22.39
CA ASP A 107 8.41 5.17 -23.20
C ASP A 107 9.39 4.18 -23.84
N LEU A 108 10.46 4.71 -24.42
CA LEU A 108 11.50 3.93 -25.09
C LEU A 108 12.22 2.99 -24.11
N LYS A 109 12.55 3.52 -22.91
CA LYS A 109 13.11 2.75 -21.81
C LYS A 109 12.21 1.58 -21.41
N SER A 110 10.88 1.79 -21.41
CA SER A 110 9.90 0.77 -21.04
C SER A 110 9.76 -0.38 -22.06
N TRP A 111 10.12 -0.15 -23.33
CA TRP A 111 10.14 -1.20 -24.37
C TRP A 111 11.48 -1.91 -24.44
N ILE A 112 12.57 -1.15 -24.34
CA ILE A 112 13.92 -1.66 -24.62
C ILE A 112 14.45 -2.49 -23.47
N LEU A 113 14.40 -1.99 -22.22
CA LEU A 113 15.05 -2.68 -21.10
C LEU A 113 14.48 -4.08 -20.86
N PRO A 114 13.14 -4.29 -20.87
CA PRO A 114 12.57 -5.62 -20.72
C PRO A 114 12.91 -6.56 -21.89
N THR A 115 13.07 -6.03 -23.11
CA THR A 115 13.41 -6.80 -24.32
C THR A 115 14.89 -7.19 -24.35
N ILE A 116 15.79 -6.27 -24.04
CA ILE A 116 17.24 -6.52 -23.88
C ILE A 116 17.48 -7.64 -22.87
N ARG A 117 16.73 -7.64 -21.76
CA ARG A 117 16.79 -8.71 -20.76
C ARG A 117 16.50 -10.08 -21.38
N LEU A 118 15.48 -10.20 -22.22
CA LEU A 118 15.15 -11.47 -22.89
C LEU A 118 16.24 -11.89 -23.86
N ILE A 119 16.76 -10.97 -24.66
CA ILE A 119 17.83 -11.25 -25.63
C ILE A 119 19.10 -11.69 -24.90
N ARG A 120 19.54 -10.93 -23.89
CA ARG A 120 20.75 -11.20 -23.10
C ARG A 120 20.68 -12.55 -22.37
N ARG A 121 19.50 -12.95 -21.89
CA ARG A 121 19.32 -14.23 -21.19
C ARG A 121 19.26 -15.45 -22.11
N SER A 122 19.19 -15.27 -23.43
CA SER A 122 19.09 -16.37 -24.39
C SER A 122 20.20 -17.41 -24.26
N ILE A 123 21.43 -16.97 -24.02
CA ILE A 123 22.63 -17.83 -23.91
C ILE A 123 22.61 -18.75 -22.68
N PHE A 124 21.83 -18.44 -21.64
CA PHE A 124 21.72 -19.23 -20.42
C PHE A 124 20.61 -20.28 -20.47
N ARG A 125 19.88 -20.38 -21.59
CA ARG A 125 18.74 -21.31 -21.73
C ARG A 125 19.24 -22.73 -22.05
N PRO A 126 18.89 -23.76 -21.26
CA PRO A 126 19.34 -25.13 -21.51
C PRO A 126 18.83 -25.69 -22.85
N LYS A 127 19.66 -26.52 -23.50
CA LYS A 127 19.36 -27.14 -24.80
C LYS A 127 18.32 -28.27 -24.73
N TYR A 128 18.24 -28.96 -23.59
CA TYR A 128 17.39 -30.14 -23.40
C TYR A 128 15.99 -29.82 -22.86
N ASN A 129 15.74 -28.58 -22.40
CA ASN A 129 14.44 -28.17 -21.92
C ASN A 129 13.94 -26.96 -22.72
N SER A 130 12.80 -27.09 -23.39
CA SER A 130 12.18 -26.01 -24.17
C SER A 130 11.44 -24.99 -23.30
N SER A 131 11.24 -25.26 -22.01
CA SER A 131 10.48 -24.40 -21.08
C SER A 131 11.33 -23.31 -20.40
N ALA A 132 12.46 -22.94 -21.01
CA ALA A 132 13.59 -22.26 -20.38
C ALA A 132 13.47 -20.74 -20.15
N LEU A 133 12.27 -20.15 -20.16
CA LEU A 133 12.11 -18.73 -19.78
C LEU A 133 12.16 -18.52 -18.25
N GLY A 134 12.14 -19.61 -17.48
CA GLY A 134 12.28 -19.61 -16.03
C GLY A 134 10.97 -19.31 -15.30
N ASP A 135 11.02 -19.38 -13.98
CA ASP A 135 9.89 -19.29 -13.03
C ASP A 135 9.17 -17.93 -12.99
N LEU A 136 8.90 -17.30 -14.15
CA LEU A 136 8.14 -16.06 -14.23
C LEU A 136 6.65 -16.37 -14.38
N SER A 137 5.87 -15.86 -13.43
CA SER A 137 4.41 -15.89 -13.51
C SER A 137 3.88 -15.01 -14.64
N LEU A 138 2.65 -15.25 -15.07
CA LEU A 138 1.95 -14.41 -16.03
C LEU A 138 1.79 -12.97 -15.51
N GLY A 139 1.59 -12.80 -14.21
CA GLY A 139 1.52 -11.47 -13.57
C GLY A 139 2.82 -10.68 -13.76
N GLU A 140 3.97 -11.32 -13.50
CA GLU A 140 5.28 -10.68 -13.73
C GLU A 140 5.49 -10.31 -15.19
N LEU A 141 5.15 -11.21 -16.13
CA LEU A 141 5.31 -10.92 -17.56
C LEU A 141 4.41 -9.76 -18.00
N ILE A 142 3.17 -9.71 -17.53
CA ILE A 142 2.27 -8.60 -17.85
C ILE A 142 2.85 -7.29 -17.30
N ASP A 143 3.28 -7.27 -16.03
CA ASP A 143 3.89 -6.09 -15.41
C ASP A 143 5.15 -5.62 -16.14
N MET A 144 5.92 -6.54 -16.73
CA MET A 144 7.11 -6.22 -17.53
C MET A 144 6.78 -5.69 -18.93
N TYR A 145 5.72 -6.20 -19.56
CA TYR A 145 5.56 -6.10 -21.02
C TYR A 145 4.29 -5.41 -21.51
N HIS A 146 3.33 -5.05 -20.64
CA HIS A 146 2.03 -4.49 -21.06
C HIS A 146 2.12 -3.18 -21.89
N ASN A 147 3.25 -2.46 -21.83
CA ASN A 147 3.50 -1.25 -22.63
C ASN A 147 3.81 -1.54 -24.11
N HIS A 148 4.07 -2.79 -24.49
CA HIS A 148 4.29 -3.14 -25.89
C HIS A 148 2.98 -3.05 -26.69
N LYS A 149 3.11 -2.60 -27.93
CA LYS A 149 2.01 -2.42 -28.88
C LYS A 149 1.57 -3.76 -29.47
N ALA A 150 0.27 -3.83 -29.72
CA ALA A 150 -0.36 -4.92 -30.44
C ALA A 150 -1.50 -4.36 -31.30
N THR A 151 -1.61 -4.85 -32.54
CA THR A 151 -2.73 -4.50 -33.44
C THR A 151 -4.07 -4.97 -32.86
N VAL A 152 -4.08 -6.17 -32.27
CA VAL A 152 -5.23 -6.75 -31.56
C VAL A 152 -4.88 -6.82 -30.08
N ARG A 153 -5.73 -6.23 -29.22
CA ARG A 153 -5.45 -6.11 -27.77
C ARG A 153 -5.26 -7.46 -27.07
N HIS A 154 -5.97 -8.50 -27.49
CA HIS A 154 -5.81 -9.86 -26.95
C HIS A 154 -4.37 -10.36 -26.98
N ASN A 155 -3.59 -9.93 -27.98
CA ASN A 155 -2.18 -10.28 -28.09
C ASN A 155 -1.33 -9.75 -26.94
N LYS A 156 -1.79 -8.72 -26.22
CA LYS A 156 -1.13 -8.25 -25.00
C LYS A 156 -1.03 -9.33 -23.92
N VAL A 157 -1.97 -10.28 -23.94
CA VAL A 157 -2.00 -11.43 -23.04
C VAL A 157 -1.46 -12.66 -23.74
N TYR A 158 -1.98 -12.99 -24.92
CA TYR A 158 -1.69 -14.26 -25.60
C TYR A 158 -0.24 -14.42 -26.03
N ALA A 159 0.48 -13.32 -26.33
CA ALA A 159 1.90 -13.37 -26.65
C ALA A 159 2.76 -13.85 -25.46
N LEU A 160 2.28 -13.67 -24.22
CA LEU A 160 3.04 -13.96 -22.99
C LEU A 160 2.71 -15.34 -22.40
N LEU A 161 1.58 -15.94 -22.76
CA LEU A 161 1.13 -17.24 -22.20
C LEU A 161 2.09 -18.40 -22.45
N ARG A 162 2.91 -18.33 -23.51
CA ARG A 162 3.90 -19.37 -23.82
C ARG A 162 5.25 -19.13 -23.15
N MET A 163 5.38 -18.00 -22.45
CA MET A 163 6.57 -17.58 -21.73
C MET A 163 6.42 -17.75 -20.21
N CYS A 164 5.20 -17.92 -19.69
CA CYS A 164 4.95 -18.06 -18.25
C CYS A 164 5.22 -19.48 -17.73
N SER A 165 5.63 -19.57 -16.47
CA SER A 165 5.82 -20.83 -15.74
C SER A 165 4.55 -21.37 -15.09
N ASP A 166 3.51 -20.54 -14.96
CA ASP A 166 2.27 -20.95 -14.33
C ASP A 166 1.67 -22.15 -15.05
N GLN A 167 1.27 -23.18 -14.29
CA GLN A 167 0.51 -24.27 -14.85
C GLN A 167 -0.84 -23.70 -15.32
N LEU A 168 -0.96 -23.44 -16.62
CA LEU A 168 -2.20 -23.05 -17.27
C LEU A 168 -3.15 -24.25 -17.34
N SER A 169 -3.55 -24.77 -16.18
CA SER A 169 -4.57 -25.82 -16.04
C SER A 169 -5.98 -25.28 -16.30
N SER A 170 -6.14 -23.95 -16.29
CA SER A 170 -7.41 -23.29 -16.63
C SER A 170 -7.50 -23.08 -18.15
N PRO A 171 -8.50 -23.66 -18.84
CA PRO A 171 -8.76 -23.39 -20.25
C PRO A 171 -9.25 -21.95 -20.49
N GLU A 172 -9.57 -21.21 -19.42
CA GLU A 172 -10.14 -19.86 -19.46
C GLU A 172 -9.27 -18.83 -20.20
N LEU A 173 -7.95 -18.98 -20.16
CA LEU A 173 -6.98 -18.08 -20.81
C LEU A 173 -6.42 -18.61 -22.14
N LEU A 174 -6.98 -19.69 -22.70
CA LEU A 174 -6.53 -20.14 -24.03
C LEU A 174 -6.80 -19.08 -25.11
N PRO A 175 -5.95 -18.99 -26.15
CA PRO A 175 -6.16 -18.06 -27.25
C PRO A 175 -7.52 -18.26 -27.93
N ASP A 176 -8.39 -17.28 -27.77
CA ASP A 176 -9.70 -17.20 -28.39
C ASP A 176 -9.96 -15.74 -28.77
N TYR A 177 -10.00 -15.46 -30.08
CA TYR A 177 -10.22 -14.11 -30.59
C TYR A 177 -11.71 -13.79 -30.78
N THR A 178 -12.60 -14.74 -30.50
CA THR A 178 -14.06 -14.54 -30.61
C THR A 178 -14.64 -13.84 -29.40
N ILE A 179 -13.97 -13.94 -28.24
CA ILE A 179 -14.39 -13.25 -27.01
C ILE A 179 -14.01 -11.77 -27.03
N SER A 180 -14.77 -10.96 -26.31
CA SER A 180 -14.47 -9.54 -26.14
C SER A 180 -13.19 -9.30 -25.32
N TRP A 181 -12.60 -8.12 -25.46
CA TRP A 181 -11.43 -7.73 -24.67
C TRP A 181 -11.79 -7.68 -23.18
N GLU A 182 -12.97 -7.17 -22.84
CA GLU A 182 -13.50 -7.13 -21.48
C GLU A 182 -13.50 -8.52 -20.84
N THR A 183 -13.99 -9.53 -21.57
CA THR A 183 -14.07 -10.91 -21.10
C THR A 183 -12.69 -11.48 -20.82
N LEU A 184 -11.76 -11.33 -21.76
CA LEU A 184 -10.39 -11.80 -21.60
C LEU A 184 -9.69 -11.10 -20.42
N PHE A 185 -9.84 -9.79 -20.31
CA PHE A 185 -9.14 -9.01 -19.30
C PHE A 185 -9.66 -9.31 -17.89
N ARG A 186 -10.98 -9.53 -17.74
CA ARG A 186 -11.59 -10.03 -16.50
C ARG A 186 -11.03 -11.39 -16.08
N ARG A 187 -10.89 -12.32 -17.01
CA ARG A 187 -10.30 -13.65 -16.75
C ARG A 187 -8.84 -13.53 -16.32
N LEU A 188 -8.06 -12.65 -16.96
CA LEU A 188 -6.66 -12.39 -16.61
C LEU A 188 -6.53 -11.90 -15.16
N VAL A 189 -7.31 -10.88 -14.76
CA VAL A 189 -7.24 -10.34 -13.39
C VAL A 189 -7.60 -11.41 -12.35
N LYS A 190 -8.64 -12.21 -12.60
CA LYS A 190 -9.04 -13.32 -11.70
C LYS A 190 -8.00 -14.42 -11.63
N PHE A 191 -7.27 -14.67 -12.73
CA PHE A 191 -6.19 -15.64 -12.76
C PHE A 191 -4.99 -15.18 -11.92
N ILE A 192 -4.61 -13.89 -12.03
CA ILE A 192 -3.44 -13.35 -11.33
C ILE A 192 -3.71 -13.17 -9.83
N LEU A 193 -4.88 -12.65 -9.47
CA LEU A 193 -5.22 -12.34 -8.07
C LEU A 193 -5.96 -13.51 -7.42
N HIS A 194 -7.27 -13.56 -7.59
CA HIS A 194 -8.13 -14.62 -7.08
C HIS A 194 -9.53 -14.54 -7.73
N LYS A 195 -10.35 -15.59 -7.67
CA LYS A 195 -11.69 -15.62 -8.29
C LYS A 195 -12.73 -14.72 -7.60
N SER A 196 -12.51 -14.36 -6.33
CA SER A 196 -13.47 -13.62 -5.49
C SER A 196 -13.43 -12.10 -5.64
N VAL A 197 -12.46 -11.54 -6.36
CA VAL A 197 -12.39 -10.08 -6.52
C VAL A 197 -13.50 -9.56 -7.42
N SER A 198 -14.08 -8.41 -7.05
CA SER A 198 -15.02 -7.68 -7.89
C SER A 198 -14.24 -6.82 -8.87
N ILE A 199 -14.57 -6.92 -10.16
CA ILE A 199 -13.81 -6.28 -11.24
C ILE A 199 -14.78 -5.55 -12.15
N ASP A 200 -14.47 -4.31 -12.50
CA ASP A 200 -15.10 -3.54 -13.56
C ASP A 200 -14.04 -3.32 -14.66
N VAL A 201 -14.38 -3.68 -15.89
CA VAL A 201 -13.52 -3.63 -17.08
C VAL A 201 -14.34 -3.15 -18.27
N TRP A 202 -13.68 -2.68 -19.33
CA TRP A 202 -14.34 -2.12 -20.50
C TRP A 202 -13.66 -2.58 -21.78
N ASP A 203 -14.43 -2.69 -22.87
CA ASP A 203 -13.90 -3.07 -24.18
C ASP A 203 -13.09 -1.95 -24.86
N ASP A 204 -13.30 -0.68 -24.50
CA ASP A 204 -12.70 0.48 -25.18
C ASP A 204 -11.29 0.86 -24.68
N ARG A 205 -10.90 0.37 -23.50
CA ARG A 205 -9.65 0.76 -22.80
C ARG A 205 -8.94 -0.42 -22.15
N GLU A 206 -7.65 -0.23 -21.88
CA GLU A 206 -6.81 -1.21 -21.18
C GLU A 206 -6.75 -0.87 -19.69
N ALA A 207 -7.91 -0.86 -19.03
CA ALA A 207 -8.02 -0.50 -17.61
C ALA A 207 -9.04 -1.37 -16.87
N ALA A 208 -8.72 -1.69 -15.63
CA ALA A 208 -9.59 -2.43 -14.71
C ALA A 208 -9.70 -1.66 -13.39
N VAL A 209 -10.91 -1.60 -12.85
CA VAL A 209 -11.17 -1.19 -11.47
C VAL A 209 -11.44 -2.45 -10.66
N ILE A 210 -10.66 -2.68 -9.62
CA ILE A 210 -10.68 -3.92 -8.84
C ILE A 210 -11.01 -3.54 -7.40
N LYS A 211 -12.06 -4.16 -6.84
CA LYS A 211 -12.40 -4.09 -5.42
C LYS A 211 -11.96 -5.38 -4.76
N SER A 212 -11.11 -5.25 -3.75
CA SER A 212 -10.58 -6.37 -2.98
C SER A 212 -10.31 -5.93 -1.56
N SER A 213 -10.45 -6.84 -0.60
CA SER A 213 -9.91 -6.66 0.74
C SER A 213 -8.44 -7.11 0.78
N GLY A 214 -7.68 -6.65 1.77
CA GLY A 214 -6.27 -7.03 1.93
C GLY A 214 -5.58 -6.38 3.11
N HIS A 215 -4.31 -6.73 3.30
CA HIS A 215 -3.50 -6.30 4.43
C HIS A 215 -2.30 -5.49 3.96
N VAL A 216 -2.09 -4.32 4.56
CA VAL A 216 -0.89 -3.50 4.29
C VAL A 216 0.31 -4.16 4.96
N LEU A 217 1.31 -4.53 4.18
CA LEU A 217 2.56 -5.08 4.70
C LEU A 217 3.54 -3.97 5.10
N GLY A 218 3.57 -2.88 4.32
CA GLY A 218 4.51 -1.79 4.53
C GLY A 218 4.60 -0.86 3.32
N HIS A 219 5.75 -0.23 3.15
CA HIS A 219 6.03 0.64 2.01
C HIS A 219 7.48 0.52 1.52
N VAL A 220 7.71 0.91 0.27
CA VAL A 220 9.05 0.98 -0.33
C VAL A 220 9.79 2.18 0.23
N SER A 221 10.85 1.94 1.00
CA SER A 221 11.60 2.99 1.72
C SER A 221 12.83 3.47 0.96
N SER A 222 13.51 2.56 0.25
CA SER A 222 14.68 2.87 -0.56
C SER A 222 14.68 2.09 -1.87
N ILE A 223 15.31 2.67 -2.89
CA ILE A 223 15.53 2.02 -4.19
C ILE A 223 17.02 2.15 -4.50
N ARG A 224 17.66 1.01 -4.71
CA ARG A 224 19.02 0.95 -5.21
C ARG A 224 18.96 0.51 -6.68
N ASN A 225 19.46 1.35 -7.56
CA ASN A 225 19.75 0.91 -8.92
C ASN A 225 20.93 -0.05 -8.84
N GLY A 226 20.80 -1.24 -9.42
CA GLY A 226 21.83 -2.26 -9.35
C GLY A 226 23.17 -1.73 -9.86
N ILE A 227 24.24 -1.95 -9.10
CA ILE A 227 25.62 -1.64 -9.52
C ILE A 227 26.07 -2.60 -10.65
N ASN A 228 25.34 -3.70 -10.89
CA ASN A 228 25.72 -4.76 -11.83
C ASN A 228 24.63 -5.10 -12.85
N ARG A 229 24.95 -4.90 -14.14
CA ARG A 229 24.60 -5.63 -15.41
C ARG A 229 23.19 -6.21 -15.63
N TYR A 230 22.21 -6.00 -14.74
CA TYR A 230 20.85 -6.53 -14.84
C TYR A 230 19.84 -5.41 -14.63
N PRO A 231 18.80 -5.29 -15.49
CA PRO A 231 17.66 -4.43 -15.24
C PRO A 231 16.78 -5.09 -14.17
N ALA A 232 17.32 -5.25 -12.97
CA ALA A 232 16.60 -5.63 -11.77
C ALA A 232 16.58 -4.41 -10.83
N GLN A 233 15.43 -4.12 -10.24
CA GLN A 233 15.28 -3.07 -9.26
C GLN A 233 15.48 -3.67 -7.87
N TYR A 234 16.45 -3.15 -7.13
CA TYR A 234 16.65 -3.51 -5.73
C TYR A 234 15.85 -2.55 -4.89
N ILE A 235 14.85 -3.06 -4.19
CA ILE A 235 14.02 -2.25 -3.31
C ILE A 235 14.19 -2.72 -1.88
N GLU A 236 14.05 -1.77 -0.97
CA GLU A 236 13.94 -2.03 0.46
C GLU A 236 12.53 -1.71 0.91
N VAL A 237 11.93 -2.63 1.66
CA VAL A 237 10.58 -2.52 2.19
C VAL A 237 10.65 -2.32 3.68
N THR A 238 10.12 -1.21 4.16
CA THR A 238 9.87 -1.00 5.58
C THR A 238 8.50 -1.58 5.90
N PHE A 239 8.50 -2.70 6.63
CA PHE A 239 7.29 -3.35 7.11
C PHE A 239 6.70 -2.59 8.31
N ASN A 240 5.38 -2.65 8.46
CA ASN A 240 4.73 -2.17 9.67
C ASN A 240 4.81 -3.20 10.80
N ASP A 241 4.48 -2.77 12.03
CA ASP A 241 4.60 -3.58 13.25
C ASP A 241 3.47 -4.61 13.42
N ARG A 242 2.79 -4.98 12.33
CA ARG A 242 1.69 -5.95 12.35
C ARG A 242 2.22 -7.38 12.32
N PRO A 243 1.57 -8.35 13.02
CA PRO A 243 2.00 -9.74 13.04
C PRO A 243 2.22 -10.34 11.65
N LEU A 244 1.31 -10.13 10.70
CA LEU A 244 1.44 -10.65 9.33
C LEU A 244 2.67 -10.07 8.62
N SER A 245 2.87 -8.76 8.73
CA SER A 245 4.01 -8.05 8.11
C SER A 245 5.34 -8.49 8.69
N LEU A 246 5.42 -8.66 10.02
CA LEU A 246 6.61 -9.16 10.69
C LEU A 246 6.90 -10.62 10.30
N GLN A 247 5.87 -11.46 10.15
CA GLN A 247 6.03 -12.83 9.65
C GLN A 247 6.52 -12.83 8.21
N TYR A 248 5.97 -11.97 7.37
CA TYR A 248 6.39 -11.83 5.98
C TYR A 248 7.85 -11.39 5.87
N CYS A 249 8.25 -10.38 6.66
CA CYS A 249 9.64 -9.93 6.77
C CYS A 249 10.59 -11.04 7.23
N LYS A 250 10.18 -11.85 8.22
CA LYS A 250 10.98 -13.00 8.68
C LYS A 250 11.20 -14.04 7.58
N ASN A 251 10.21 -14.26 6.73
CA ASN A 251 10.26 -15.30 5.69
C ASN A 251 11.00 -14.83 4.43
N TYR A 252 10.86 -13.57 4.05
CA TYR A 252 11.33 -13.04 2.76
C TYR A 252 12.37 -11.93 2.87
N GLY A 253 12.64 -11.43 4.07
CA GLY A 253 13.50 -10.27 4.29
C GLY A 253 12.88 -8.95 3.82
N ALA A 254 13.57 -7.84 4.12
CA ALA A 254 13.21 -6.49 3.69
C ALA A 254 13.84 -6.07 2.34
N HIS A 255 14.81 -6.85 1.85
CA HIS A 255 15.58 -6.54 0.65
C HIS A 255 15.12 -7.38 -0.52
N TRP A 256 14.39 -6.78 -1.44
CA TRP A 256 13.81 -7.50 -2.58
C TRP A 256 14.51 -7.14 -3.87
N THR A 257 14.74 -8.15 -4.70
CA THR A 257 15.26 -7.98 -6.06
C THR A 257 14.13 -8.27 -7.04
N LEU A 258 13.61 -7.21 -7.66
CA LEU A 258 12.47 -7.29 -8.56
C LEU A 258 12.92 -7.18 -10.01
N GLN A 259 12.13 -7.77 -10.91
CA GLN A 259 12.34 -7.56 -12.35
C GLN A 259 11.99 -6.12 -12.71
N ALA A 260 12.69 -5.54 -13.70
CA ALA A 260 12.29 -4.26 -14.27
C ALA A 260 10.87 -4.38 -14.84
N SER A 261 9.92 -3.73 -14.19
CA SER A 261 8.55 -3.57 -14.65
C SER A 261 8.46 -2.43 -15.67
N ALA A 262 7.40 -2.45 -16.48
CA ALA A 262 7.07 -1.38 -17.43
C ALA A 262 6.86 -0.03 -16.73
N ARG A 263 6.50 -0.05 -15.43
CA ARG A 263 6.39 1.12 -14.57
C ARG A 263 7.45 1.11 -13.49
N SER A 264 8.22 2.19 -13.37
CA SER A 264 9.23 2.31 -12.32
C SER A 264 8.60 2.41 -10.93
N ILE A 265 9.11 1.59 -10.02
CA ILE A 265 8.79 1.70 -8.59
C ILE A 265 9.41 2.99 -8.05
N ARG A 266 8.73 3.63 -7.11
CA ARG A 266 9.23 4.83 -6.41
C ARG A 266 9.14 4.62 -4.90
N LYS A 267 9.90 5.44 -4.17
CA LYS A 267 9.81 5.54 -2.71
C LYS A 267 8.36 5.89 -2.30
N ASN A 268 7.93 5.38 -1.16
CA ASN A 268 6.60 5.51 -0.56
C ASN A 268 5.47 4.75 -1.29
N TYR A 269 5.78 3.89 -2.27
CA TYR A 269 4.77 2.97 -2.80
C TYR A 269 4.40 1.93 -1.74
N ILE A 270 3.12 1.59 -1.69
CA ILE A 270 2.53 0.70 -0.68
C ILE A 270 2.72 -0.74 -1.14
N VAL A 271 3.09 -1.59 -0.19
CA VAL A 271 3.18 -3.04 -0.37
C VAL A 271 2.03 -3.68 0.40
N CYS A 272 1.18 -4.43 -0.30
CA CYS A 272 -0.03 -5.02 0.26
C CYS A 272 -0.19 -6.47 -0.18
N LEU A 273 -0.72 -7.32 0.69
CA LEU A 273 -1.18 -8.65 0.34
C LEU A 273 -2.70 -8.64 0.24
N LEU A 274 -3.24 -8.81 -0.97
CA LEU A 274 -4.68 -8.89 -1.21
C LEU A 274 -5.21 -10.26 -0.78
N ASP A 275 -6.43 -10.30 -0.26
CA ASP A 275 -7.03 -11.52 0.24
C ASP A 275 -7.22 -12.56 -0.89
N GLY A 276 -6.71 -13.77 -0.66
CA GLY A 276 -6.70 -14.85 -1.64
C GLY A 276 -5.56 -14.79 -2.67
N ALA A 277 -4.82 -13.68 -2.75
CA ALA A 277 -3.63 -13.60 -3.59
C ALA A 277 -2.43 -14.30 -2.93
N SER A 278 -1.61 -14.98 -3.74
CA SER A 278 -0.39 -15.65 -3.25
C SER A 278 0.83 -14.72 -3.17
N ASN A 279 0.83 -13.65 -3.95
CA ASN A 279 1.93 -12.71 -4.08
C ASN A 279 1.47 -11.30 -3.69
N PRO A 280 2.35 -10.48 -3.08
CA PRO A 280 2.02 -9.10 -2.74
C PRO A 280 1.90 -8.23 -4.00
N THR A 281 1.08 -7.20 -3.88
CA THR A 281 0.86 -6.14 -4.88
C THR A 281 1.60 -4.88 -4.44
N ILE A 282 2.31 -4.23 -5.38
CA ILE A 282 2.88 -2.90 -5.16
C ILE A 282 1.98 -1.86 -5.83
N MET A 283 1.53 -0.90 -5.04
CA MET A 283 0.55 0.09 -5.47
C MET A 283 0.95 1.51 -5.03
N ARG A 284 0.45 2.48 -5.78
CA ARG A 284 0.61 3.92 -5.50
C ARG A 284 -0.72 4.48 -5.02
N ALA A 285 -0.74 5.10 -3.84
CA ALA A 285 -1.89 5.87 -3.41
C ALA A 285 -2.11 7.11 -4.31
N SER A 286 -3.36 7.41 -4.61
CA SER A 286 -3.81 8.63 -5.30
C SER A 286 -4.82 9.38 -4.40
N GLU A 287 -5.63 10.29 -4.94
CA GLU A 287 -6.59 11.04 -4.11
C GLU A 287 -7.67 10.15 -3.49
N ASP A 288 -8.21 9.21 -4.25
CA ASP A 288 -9.40 8.42 -3.89
C ASP A 288 -9.33 6.95 -4.34
N HIS A 289 -8.15 6.46 -4.72
CA HIS A 289 -7.94 5.08 -5.15
C HIS A 289 -6.44 4.74 -5.10
N PHE A 290 -6.11 3.48 -5.38
CA PHE A 290 -4.74 3.00 -5.51
C PHE A 290 -4.45 2.57 -6.94
N GLY A 291 -3.42 3.13 -7.55
CA GLY A 291 -2.94 2.68 -8.86
C GLY A 291 -2.02 1.47 -8.70
N ILE A 292 -2.33 0.36 -9.36
CA ILE A 292 -1.45 -0.81 -9.38
C ILE A 292 -0.20 -0.50 -10.21
N ILE A 293 0.97 -0.72 -9.61
CA ILE A 293 2.28 -0.59 -10.26
C ILE A 293 2.83 -1.96 -10.62
N MET A 294 2.73 -2.91 -9.70
CA MET A 294 2.95 -4.33 -9.95
C MET A 294 1.81 -5.11 -9.32
N ILE A 295 1.11 -5.90 -10.13
CA ILE A 295 -0.08 -6.63 -9.69
C ILE A 295 0.30 -7.82 -8.79
N ALA A 296 1.41 -8.48 -9.09
CA ALA A 296 1.87 -9.66 -8.36
C ALA A 296 3.41 -9.71 -8.34
N VAL A 297 3.99 -9.59 -7.15
CA VAL A 297 5.43 -9.62 -6.94
C VAL A 297 5.88 -11.02 -6.51
N THR A 298 6.59 -11.73 -7.38
CA THR A 298 7.17 -13.03 -7.05
C THR A 298 8.51 -12.87 -6.33
N LEU A 299 8.54 -13.20 -5.04
CA LEU A 299 9.78 -13.18 -4.25
C LEU A 299 10.51 -14.51 -4.36
N ARG A 300 11.71 -14.48 -4.94
CA ARG A 300 12.60 -15.64 -5.05
C ARG A 300 13.50 -15.67 -3.81
N GLN A 301 13.31 -16.67 -2.97
CA GLN A 301 13.92 -16.80 -1.63
C GLN A 301 15.44 -16.48 -1.62
N GLN A 302 15.89 -15.73 -0.60
CA GLN A 302 17.26 -15.83 -0.11
C GLN A 302 17.26 -16.86 1.02
N THR A 303 17.72 -18.08 0.72
CA THR A 303 18.18 -19.09 1.69
C THR A 303 17.30 -19.30 2.94
N HIS A 304 16.24 -20.11 2.83
CA HIS A 304 15.95 -21.31 3.65
C HIS A 304 14.46 -21.69 3.60
N LYS A 305 14.25 -22.98 3.29
CA LYS A 305 13.03 -23.79 3.40
C LYS A 305 11.88 -23.45 2.42
N HIS A 306 11.69 -24.37 1.47
CA HIS A 306 10.42 -24.61 0.80
C HIS A 306 9.33 -24.93 1.83
N THR A 307 8.61 -23.90 2.25
CA THR A 307 7.24 -24.04 2.73
C THR A 307 6.45 -23.03 1.95
N SER A 308 5.50 -23.50 1.14
CA SER A 308 4.41 -22.68 0.61
C SER A 308 3.89 -21.82 1.74
N PHE A 309 3.89 -20.49 1.60
CA PHE A 309 3.32 -19.60 2.59
C PHE A 309 1.82 -19.88 2.67
N GLN A 310 1.42 -20.76 3.58
CA GLN A 310 0.04 -20.87 4.01
C GLN A 310 -0.14 -19.87 5.14
N LEU A 311 -1.13 -18.99 5.00
CA LEU A 311 -1.62 -18.15 6.10
C LEU A 311 -2.08 -19.08 7.23
N SER A 312 -1.17 -19.41 8.14
CA SER A 312 -1.51 -19.89 9.47
C SER A 312 -2.07 -18.68 10.22
N MET A 313 -3.38 -18.52 10.15
CA MET A 313 -4.14 -17.49 10.86
C MET A 313 -3.95 -17.69 12.36
N SER A 314 -2.88 -17.12 12.91
CA SER A 314 -2.81 -16.90 14.35
C SER A 314 -3.80 -15.79 14.72
N SER A 315 -4.49 -16.01 15.83
CA SER A 315 -5.78 -15.45 16.25
C SER A 315 -5.74 -13.98 16.69
N THR A 316 -5.01 -13.12 15.97
CA THR A 316 -5.13 -11.66 16.12
C THR A 316 -5.60 -11.10 14.79
N PRO A 317 -6.78 -10.44 14.72
CA PRO A 317 -7.25 -9.86 13.49
C PRO A 317 -6.31 -8.70 13.11
N ASP A 318 -5.44 -8.93 12.13
CA ASP A 318 -4.90 -7.80 11.40
C ASP A 318 -6.05 -7.10 10.68
N TYR A 319 -6.02 -5.77 10.68
CA TYR A 319 -7.07 -4.98 10.06
C TYR A 319 -6.94 -5.15 8.54
N SER A 320 -7.84 -5.92 7.96
CA SER A 320 -8.04 -5.94 6.52
C SER A 320 -8.72 -4.63 6.11
N HIS A 321 -8.23 -4.03 5.03
CA HIS A 321 -8.80 -2.81 4.44
C HIS A 321 -9.45 -3.14 3.11
N ASP A 322 -10.51 -2.40 2.78
CA ASP A 322 -11.12 -2.46 1.46
C ASP A 322 -10.35 -1.55 0.49
N PHE A 323 -9.81 -2.15 -0.56
CA PHE A 323 -9.07 -1.47 -1.60
C PHE A 323 -9.93 -1.23 -2.83
N LEU A 324 -9.90 0.01 -3.32
CA LEU A 324 -10.29 0.35 -4.68
C LEU A 324 -9.04 0.54 -5.52
N LEU A 325 -8.70 -0.49 -6.30
CA LEU A 325 -7.50 -0.54 -7.12
C LEU A 325 -7.84 -0.17 -8.56
N VAL A 326 -6.95 0.57 -9.22
CA VAL A 326 -7.00 0.88 -10.65
C VAL A 326 -5.77 0.29 -11.30
N TRP A 327 -5.98 -0.65 -12.20
CA TRP A 327 -4.93 -1.21 -13.04
C TRP A 327 -5.12 -0.76 -14.47
N GLN A 328 -4.38 0.28 -14.86
CA GLN A 328 -4.45 0.87 -16.19
C GLN A 328 -3.13 0.66 -16.92
N TRP A 329 -3.18 0.17 -18.15
CA TRP A 329 -2.02 0.05 -19.03
C TRP A 329 -1.95 1.29 -19.94
N GLY A 330 -0.76 1.87 -20.10
CA GLY A 330 -0.55 3.11 -20.86
C GLY A 330 0.22 4.20 -20.09
N SER A 331 0.60 5.25 -20.82
CA SER A 331 1.39 6.37 -20.31
C SER A 331 0.56 7.21 -19.34
N MET A 332 0.95 7.21 -18.07
CA MET A 332 0.45 8.16 -17.09
C MET A 332 1.32 9.41 -17.18
N PRO A 333 0.77 10.63 -17.05
CA PRO A 333 1.57 11.84 -17.09
C PRO A 333 2.71 11.73 -16.07
N ALA A 334 3.93 11.99 -16.52
CA ALA A 334 5.12 11.97 -15.69
C ALA A 334 4.92 12.96 -14.52
N GLN A 335 4.87 12.43 -13.30
CA GLN A 335 4.77 13.29 -12.13
C GLN A 335 6.18 13.67 -11.66
N HIS A 336 6.51 14.94 -11.89
CA HIS A 336 7.70 15.65 -11.42
C HIS A 336 7.41 16.43 -10.13
N SER A 337 6.60 15.89 -9.23
CA SER A 337 6.36 16.54 -7.94
C SER A 337 7.43 16.12 -6.94
N LEU A 338 8.40 17.02 -6.69
CA LEU A 338 9.40 16.94 -5.62
C LEU A 338 8.79 17.17 -4.22
N ALA A 339 7.53 17.59 -4.15
CA ALA A 339 6.81 17.81 -2.89
C ALA A 339 6.21 16.50 -2.35
N PRO A 340 6.13 16.31 -1.02
CA PRO A 340 5.45 15.16 -0.39
C PRO A 340 3.92 15.33 -0.48
N GLN A 341 3.39 15.37 -1.70
CA GLN A 341 1.97 15.45 -1.99
C GLN A 341 1.56 14.28 -2.87
N LEU A 342 0.39 13.71 -2.58
CA LEU A 342 -0.19 12.66 -3.40
C LEU A 342 -0.45 13.15 -4.83
N PRO A 343 -0.35 12.24 -5.82
CA PRO A 343 -0.89 12.43 -7.15
C PRO A 343 -2.33 12.95 -7.08
N GLN A 344 -2.61 14.14 -7.64
CA GLN A 344 -3.97 14.73 -7.66
C GLN A 344 -4.88 14.08 -8.70
N ILE A 345 -4.80 12.76 -8.85
CA ILE A 345 -5.55 11.98 -9.83
C ILE A 345 -6.74 11.35 -9.10
N GLU A 346 -7.95 11.74 -9.49
CA GLU A 346 -9.18 11.08 -9.06
C GLU A 346 -9.50 9.93 -10.00
N ILE A 347 -10.14 8.87 -9.50
CA ILE A 347 -10.57 7.74 -10.34
C ILE A 347 -11.48 8.22 -11.47
N ASN A 348 -12.28 9.26 -11.24
CA ASN A 348 -13.16 9.86 -12.25
C ASN A 348 -12.41 10.56 -13.40
N SER A 349 -11.13 10.90 -13.26
CA SER A 349 -10.33 11.33 -14.42
C SER A 349 -9.89 10.14 -15.31
N LEU A 350 -9.83 8.94 -14.74
CA LEU A 350 -9.42 7.71 -15.44
C LEU A 350 -10.63 6.96 -15.99
N VAL A 351 -11.71 6.96 -15.22
CA VAL A 351 -12.99 6.33 -15.52
C VAL A 351 -14.10 7.34 -15.20
N PRO A 352 -14.44 8.24 -16.14
CA PRO A 352 -15.39 9.33 -15.94
C PRO A 352 -16.62 8.87 -15.16
N ASP A 353 -17.34 7.87 -15.64
CA ASP A 353 -18.67 7.46 -15.15
C ASP A 353 -18.68 6.66 -13.84
N TYR A 354 -17.51 6.44 -13.22
CA TYR A 354 -17.42 5.57 -12.04
C TYR A 354 -17.81 6.26 -10.72
N LEU A 355 -19.03 5.98 -10.22
CA LEU A 355 -19.48 6.33 -8.85
C LEU A 355 -19.10 7.77 -8.43
N LYS A 356 -19.62 8.77 -9.16
CA LYS A 356 -19.19 10.18 -9.12
C LYS A 356 -19.59 10.98 -7.88
N THR A 357 -20.47 10.48 -7.02
CA THR A 357 -21.06 11.33 -5.96
C THR A 357 -19.98 11.81 -4.99
N ASN A 358 -20.09 13.07 -4.56
CA ASN A 358 -19.11 13.66 -3.64
C ASN A 358 -19.00 12.86 -2.33
N ALA A 359 -20.09 12.23 -1.87
CA ALA A 359 -20.11 11.37 -0.69
C ALA A 359 -19.20 10.15 -0.89
N ILE A 360 -19.35 9.45 -2.03
CA ILE A 360 -18.49 8.30 -2.37
C ILE A 360 -17.03 8.75 -2.50
N LYS A 361 -16.77 9.90 -3.15
CA LYS A 361 -15.42 10.47 -3.22
C LYS A 361 -14.80 10.68 -1.83
N SER A 362 -15.57 11.24 -0.90
CA SER A 362 -15.11 11.46 0.48
C SER A 362 -14.84 10.16 1.23
N MET A 363 -15.70 9.15 1.08
CA MET A 363 -15.51 7.83 1.68
C MET A 363 -14.24 7.15 1.14
N ARG A 364 -14.04 7.15 -0.17
CA ARG A 364 -12.82 6.60 -0.80
C ARG A 364 -11.56 7.33 -0.33
N SER A 365 -11.63 8.65 -0.21
CA SER A 365 -10.52 9.47 0.31
C SER A 365 -10.16 9.12 1.75
N PHE A 366 -11.18 8.84 2.57
CA PHE A 366 -11.01 8.36 3.94
C PHE A 366 -10.33 6.99 3.99
N GLU A 367 -10.77 6.03 3.17
CA GLU A 367 -10.12 4.71 3.07
C GLU A 367 -8.64 4.83 2.67
N VAL A 368 -8.33 5.69 1.69
CA VAL A 368 -6.94 5.96 1.30
C VAL A 368 -6.12 6.49 2.48
N ALA A 369 -6.68 7.39 3.29
CA ALA A 369 -5.99 7.93 4.45
C ALA A 369 -5.77 6.88 5.56
N LEU A 370 -6.72 5.97 5.77
CA LEU A 370 -6.56 4.86 6.73
C LEU A 370 -5.41 3.93 6.33
N ILE A 371 -5.36 3.53 5.06
CA ILE A 371 -4.31 2.66 4.53
C ILE A 371 -2.94 3.37 4.56
N LEU A 372 -2.87 4.65 4.18
CA LEU A 372 -1.62 5.41 4.26
C LEU A 372 -1.14 5.59 5.69
N LYS A 373 -2.04 5.67 6.67
CA LYS A 373 -1.65 5.72 8.07
C LYS A 373 -0.90 4.45 8.50
N ASP A 374 -1.28 3.29 7.96
CA ASP A 374 -0.62 2.01 8.24
C ASP A 374 0.78 1.88 7.60
N THR A 375 1.19 2.82 6.74
CA THR A 375 2.57 2.88 6.22
C THR A 375 3.53 3.60 7.16
N GLY A 376 3.02 4.40 8.10
CA GLY A 376 3.82 5.16 9.08
C GLY A 376 4.23 6.58 8.66
N ASP A 377 3.94 7.04 7.44
CA ASP A 377 4.25 8.41 7.01
C ASP A 377 3.20 9.42 7.51
N HIS A 378 3.33 9.82 8.78
CA HIS A 378 2.39 10.74 9.42
C HIS A 378 2.31 12.12 8.76
N VAL A 379 3.41 12.60 8.16
CA VAL A 379 3.45 13.93 7.52
C VAL A 379 2.60 13.94 6.25
N MET A 380 2.78 12.93 5.40
CA MET A 380 2.01 12.78 4.17
C MET A 380 0.51 12.57 4.46
N VAL A 381 0.19 11.73 5.45
CA VAL A 381 -1.19 11.44 5.85
C VAL A 381 -1.88 12.68 6.42
N GLU A 382 -1.20 13.43 7.29
CA GLU A 382 -1.73 14.67 7.87
C GLU A 382 -2.04 15.71 6.77
N ALA A 383 -1.11 15.91 5.84
CA ALA A 383 -1.28 16.86 4.74
C ALA A 383 -2.49 16.50 3.87
N LYS A 384 -2.65 15.19 3.57
CA LYS A 384 -3.83 14.69 2.84
C LYS A 384 -5.12 14.95 3.62
N LEU A 385 -5.18 14.54 4.89
CA LEU A 385 -6.40 14.65 5.70
C LEU A 385 -6.84 16.12 5.86
N LYS A 386 -5.91 17.04 6.10
CA LYS A 386 -6.21 18.48 6.17
C LYS A 386 -6.77 19.02 4.86
N LYS A 387 -6.19 18.60 3.73
CA LYS A 387 -6.67 18.96 2.39
C LYS A 387 -8.09 18.43 2.15
N ASP A 388 -8.34 17.17 2.50
CA ASP A 388 -9.63 16.52 2.31
C ASP A 388 -10.72 17.14 3.19
N ILE A 389 -10.44 17.40 4.47
CA ILE A 389 -11.35 18.10 5.38
C ILE A 389 -11.71 19.49 4.83
N LYS A 390 -10.74 20.24 4.31
CA LYS A 390 -10.99 21.56 3.71
C LYS A 390 -11.83 21.45 2.44
N LYS A 391 -11.56 20.46 1.58
CA LYS A 391 -12.29 20.23 0.32
C LYS A 391 -13.74 19.84 0.59
N TYR A 392 -13.95 18.80 1.39
CA TYR A 392 -15.28 18.25 1.65
C TYR A 392 -16.07 19.10 2.66
N GLY A 393 -15.41 19.82 3.57
CA GLY A 393 -16.05 20.79 4.47
C GLY A 393 -16.72 21.94 3.75
N LYS A 394 -16.15 22.41 2.64
CA LYS A 394 -16.81 23.40 1.77
C LYS A 394 -18.03 22.84 1.04
N LEU A 395 -18.08 21.54 0.79
CA LEU A 395 -19.15 20.89 0.00
C LEU A 395 -20.33 20.46 0.87
N PHE A 396 -20.07 19.98 2.09
CA PHE A 396 -21.10 19.35 2.94
C PHE A 396 -21.34 20.07 4.27
N GLY A 397 -20.52 21.07 4.63
CA GLY A 397 -20.47 21.63 5.98
C GLY A 397 -19.63 20.76 6.92
N ILE A 398 -18.98 21.38 7.91
CA ILE A 398 -18.00 20.72 8.80
C ILE A 398 -18.62 19.59 9.64
N ASP A 399 -19.90 19.68 9.94
CA ASP A 399 -20.61 18.71 10.79
C ASP A 399 -21.03 17.42 10.04
N ASN A 400 -20.71 17.27 8.76
CA ASN A 400 -21.07 16.08 8.00
C ASN A 400 -20.33 14.82 8.49
N ILE A 401 -21.05 13.69 8.59
CA ILE A 401 -20.54 12.39 9.08
C ILE A 401 -19.25 11.93 8.38
N HIS A 402 -19.11 12.19 7.07
CA HIS A 402 -17.91 11.82 6.32
C HIS A 402 -16.68 12.65 6.74
N ILE A 403 -16.88 13.93 7.08
CA ILE A 403 -15.80 14.81 7.56
C ILE A 403 -15.42 14.46 8.99
N LEU A 404 -16.40 14.15 9.84
CA LEU A 404 -16.16 13.67 11.20
C LEU A 404 -15.27 12.42 11.20
N SER A 405 -15.41 11.55 10.18
CA SER A 405 -14.54 10.38 9.99
C SER A 405 -13.10 10.79 9.65
N LEU A 406 -12.91 11.73 8.71
CA LEU A 406 -11.60 12.28 8.37
C LEU A 406 -10.93 13.01 9.55
N GLN A 407 -11.70 13.77 10.34
CA GLN A 407 -11.22 14.44 11.55
C GLN A 407 -10.79 13.43 12.62
N GLY A 408 -11.55 12.35 12.81
CA GLY A 408 -11.16 11.25 13.70
C GLY A 408 -9.84 10.59 13.28
N ALA A 409 -9.64 10.38 11.97
CA ALA A 409 -8.35 9.89 11.45
C ALA A 409 -7.22 10.89 11.69
N LEU A 410 -7.46 12.19 11.49
CA LEU A 410 -6.48 13.26 11.73
C LEU A 410 -6.08 13.34 13.20
N ALA A 411 -7.05 13.23 14.12
CA ALA A 411 -6.77 13.17 15.55
C ALA A 411 -5.88 11.98 15.90
N SER A 412 -6.11 10.82 15.27
CA SER A 412 -5.23 9.66 15.46
C SER A 412 -3.81 9.88 14.92
N VAL A 413 -3.61 10.71 13.90
CA VAL A 413 -2.27 11.10 13.40
C VAL A 413 -1.61 12.11 14.32
N TYR A 414 -2.36 13.07 14.86
CA TYR A 414 -1.86 13.96 15.92
C TYR A 414 -1.41 13.16 17.15
N TRP A 415 -2.15 12.11 17.50
CA TRP A 415 -1.79 11.20 18.58
C TRP A 415 -0.41 10.57 18.36
N SER A 416 -0.21 9.91 17.21
CA SER A 416 1.06 9.24 16.88
C SER A 416 2.22 10.22 16.68
N SER A 417 1.92 11.49 16.39
CA SER A 417 2.90 12.58 16.29
C SER A 417 3.17 13.31 17.62
N ASN A 418 2.77 12.76 18.77
CA ASN A 418 2.90 13.36 20.11
C ASN A 418 2.21 14.72 20.32
N ARG A 419 1.20 15.06 19.49
CA ARG A 419 0.38 16.29 19.63
C ARG A 419 -0.93 15.98 20.35
N TRP A 420 -0.83 15.50 21.59
CA TRP A 420 -1.95 14.94 22.35
C TRP A 420 -3.10 15.93 22.58
N LYS A 421 -2.79 17.18 22.95
CA LYS A 421 -3.82 18.22 23.16
C LYS A 421 -4.63 18.51 21.89
N MET A 422 -3.98 18.52 20.73
CA MET A 422 -4.67 18.72 19.45
C MET A 422 -5.56 17.52 19.10
N ALA A 423 -5.09 16.30 19.37
CA ALA A 423 -5.85 15.08 19.16
C ALA A 423 -7.09 15.02 20.07
N GLU A 424 -6.92 15.34 21.35
CA GLU A 424 -7.99 15.37 22.34
C GLU A 424 -9.09 16.37 21.98
N ASN A 425 -8.72 17.63 21.72
CA ASN A 425 -9.70 18.66 21.37
C ASN A 425 -10.49 18.26 20.13
N LEU A 426 -9.81 17.76 19.09
CA LEU A 426 -10.47 17.32 17.86
C LEU A 426 -11.39 16.12 18.08
N LEU A 427 -11.00 15.16 18.93
CA LEU A 427 -11.86 14.01 19.27
C LEU A 427 -13.09 14.43 20.11
N LEU A 428 -12.94 15.38 21.03
CA LEU A 428 -14.05 15.89 21.82
C LEU A 428 -15.09 16.61 20.95
N GLU A 429 -14.64 17.43 19.99
CA GLU A 429 -15.51 18.04 18.98
C GLU A 429 -16.23 16.97 18.16
N VAL A 430 -15.49 16.00 17.60
CA VAL A 430 -16.06 14.91 16.80
C VAL A 430 -17.08 14.08 17.59
N ILE A 431 -16.79 13.75 18.86
CA ILE A 431 -17.72 12.98 19.71
C ILE A 431 -18.99 13.78 19.95
N THR A 432 -18.90 15.08 20.26
CA THR A 432 -20.06 15.93 20.53
C THR A 432 -20.96 16.02 19.31
N THR A 433 -20.40 16.33 18.14
CA THR A 433 -21.17 16.41 16.89
C THR A 433 -21.76 15.04 16.48
N ARG A 434 -21.01 13.94 16.63
CA ARG A 434 -21.55 12.58 16.36
C ARG A 434 -22.67 12.19 17.34
N GLN A 435 -22.58 12.61 18.60
CA GLN A 435 -23.63 12.38 19.59
C GLN A 435 -24.93 13.08 19.20
N ASP A 436 -24.85 14.31 18.70
CA ASP A 436 -26.03 15.09 18.29
C ASP A 436 -26.65 14.55 16.98
N LEU A 437 -25.83 14.09 16.04
CA LEU A 437 -26.29 13.62 14.72
C LEU A 437 -26.71 12.15 14.67
N GLN A 438 -25.94 11.25 15.30
CA GLN A 438 -26.13 9.80 15.20
C GLN A 438 -26.58 9.16 16.53
N GLY A 439 -26.47 9.89 17.64
CA GLY A 439 -26.78 9.40 18.96
C GLY A 439 -25.56 8.86 19.73
N ARG A 440 -25.75 8.71 21.04
CA ARG A 440 -24.66 8.41 22.00
C ARG A 440 -24.10 6.99 21.92
N CYS A 441 -24.90 6.05 21.41
CA CYS A 441 -24.60 4.62 21.32
C CYS A 441 -24.34 4.15 19.87
N HIS A 442 -24.32 5.07 18.90
CA HIS A 442 -23.98 4.74 17.52
C HIS A 442 -22.53 4.24 17.44
N GLN A 443 -22.26 3.24 16.59
CA GLN A 443 -20.96 2.56 16.53
C GLN A 443 -19.81 3.54 16.24
N ASP A 444 -20.04 4.52 15.38
CA ASP A 444 -19.07 5.57 15.05
C ASP A 444 -18.77 6.50 16.23
N THR A 445 -19.79 6.84 17.03
CA THR A 445 -19.61 7.62 18.27
C THR A 445 -18.79 6.82 19.28
N LEU A 446 -19.09 5.54 19.43
CA LEU A 446 -18.35 4.63 20.32
C LEU A 446 -16.91 4.43 19.87
N ASN A 447 -16.66 4.33 18.56
CA ASN A 447 -15.31 4.24 17.99
C ASN A 447 -14.51 5.52 18.27
N SER A 448 -15.12 6.71 18.15
CA SER A 448 -14.46 7.98 18.51
C SER A 448 -14.17 8.07 20.02
N LYS A 449 -15.12 7.63 20.87
CA LYS A 449 -14.90 7.55 22.34
C LYS A 449 -13.79 6.56 22.69
N MET A 450 -13.75 5.39 22.04
CA MET A 450 -12.67 4.40 22.20
C MET A 450 -11.32 5.01 21.79
N GLY A 451 -11.27 5.79 20.70
CA GLY A 451 -10.09 6.53 20.27
C GLY A 451 -9.58 7.50 21.33
N LEU A 452 -10.48 8.25 21.97
CA LEU A 452 -10.17 9.17 23.06
C LEU A 452 -9.74 8.44 24.35
N ALA A 453 -10.39 7.32 24.68
CA ALA A 453 -9.99 6.48 25.81
C ALA A 453 -8.57 5.93 25.63
N ARG A 454 -8.25 5.47 24.42
CA ARG A 454 -6.90 5.00 24.09
C ARG A 454 -5.86 6.11 24.28
N ALA A 455 -6.20 7.33 23.84
CA ALA A 455 -5.35 8.50 24.05
C ALA A 455 -5.05 8.74 25.54
N TYR A 456 -6.07 8.77 26.41
CA TYR A 456 -5.84 8.95 27.84
C TYR A 456 -5.00 7.86 28.49
N ILE A 457 -5.16 6.60 28.08
CA ILE A 457 -4.33 5.49 28.58
C ILE A 457 -2.87 5.68 28.16
N ASP A 458 -2.65 6.00 26.88
CA ASP A 458 -1.30 6.19 26.34
C ASP A 458 -0.60 7.41 26.98
N GLU A 459 -1.33 8.50 27.28
CA GLU A 459 -0.81 9.67 28.00
C GLU A 459 -0.31 9.31 29.41
N GLU A 460 -1.10 8.54 30.19
CA GLU A 460 -0.70 8.12 31.54
C GLU A 460 0.49 7.15 31.49
N VAL A 461 0.49 6.20 30.54
CA VAL A 461 1.62 5.26 30.36
C VAL A 461 2.92 6.01 30.06
N LEU A 462 2.87 7.02 29.20
CA LEU A 462 4.05 7.84 28.85
C LEU A 462 4.48 8.75 30.00
N SER A 463 3.53 9.28 30.76
CA SER A 463 3.82 10.16 31.90
C SER A 463 4.38 9.40 33.11
N ARG A 464 3.93 8.15 33.33
CA ARG A 464 4.30 7.32 34.49
C ARG A 464 4.52 5.86 34.08
N PRO A 465 5.71 5.52 33.55
CA PRO A 465 6.02 4.17 33.07
C PRO A 465 5.88 3.07 34.14
N SER A 466 6.06 3.41 35.42
CA SER A 466 5.90 2.48 36.55
C SER A 466 4.48 1.93 36.71
N ARG A 467 3.47 2.58 36.10
CA ARG A 467 2.07 2.15 36.10
C ARG A 467 1.67 1.40 34.84
N ALA A 468 2.55 1.32 33.85
CA ALA A 468 2.23 0.76 32.53
C ALA A 468 1.83 -0.72 32.59
N GLU A 469 2.47 -1.50 33.46
CA GLU A 469 2.19 -2.92 33.62
C GLU A 469 0.78 -3.17 34.19
N ASN A 470 0.37 -2.36 35.18
CA ASN A 470 -0.98 -2.39 35.76
C ASN A 470 -2.06 -1.97 34.75
N LEU A 471 -1.76 -0.99 33.87
CA LEU A 471 -2.66 -0.53 32.83
C LEU A 471 -2.81 -1.54 31.68
N ARG A 472 -1.77 -2.33 31.39
CA ARG A 472 -1.76 -3.26 30.25
C ARG A 472 -2.79 -4.38 30.41
N GLY A 473 -3.02 -4.86 31.63
CA GLY A 473 -3.92 -5.98 31.94
C GLY A 473 -5.40 -5.71 31.64
N PHE A 474 -5.89 -4.48 31.88
CA PHE A 474 -7.31 -4.13 31.67
C PHE A 474 -7.56 -3.26 30.44
N ARG A 475 -6.51 -2.72 29.79
CA ARG A 475 -6.64 -1.85 28.61
C ARG A 475 -7.51 -2.47 27.51
N THR A 476 -7.26 -3.73 27.16
CA THR A 476 -7.99 -4.44 26.10
C THR A 476 -9.46 -4.63 26.46
N GLU A 477 -9.73 -5.06 27.69
CA GLU A 477 -11.09 -5.27 28.24
C GLU A 477 -11.87 -3.95 28.27
N LEU A 478 -11.24 -2.86 28.72
CA LEU A 478 -11.84 -1.52 28.75
C LEU A 478 -12.16 -0.99 27.34
N LEU A 479 -11.19 -1.04 26.42
CA LEU A 479 -11.41 -0.54 25.05
C LEU A 479 -12.47 -1.36 24.31
N ASN A 480 -12.49 -2.69 24.49
CA ASN A 480 -13.54 -3.54 23.95
C ASN A 480 -14.91 -3.24 24.57
N GLY A 481 -14.96 -2.99 25.89
CA GLY A 481 -16.18 -2.59 26.58
C GLY A 481 -16.78 -1.29 26.05
N ILE A 482 -15.94 -0.29 25.78
CA ILE A 482 -16.35 0.96 25.13
C ILE A 482 -16.84 0.69 23.70
N ARG A 483 -16.08 -0.08 22.91
CA ARG A 483 -16.38 -0.35 21.49
C ARG A 483 -17.71 -1.08 21.31
N SER A 484 -17.96 -2.09 22.13
CA SER A 484 -19.17 -2.92 22.07
C SER A 484 -20.32 -2.36 22.91
N ASN A 485 -20.11 -1.23 23.60
CA ASN A 485 -21.03 -0.66 24.60
C ASN A 485 -21.51 -1.71 25.61
N SER A 486 -20.65 -2.68 25.95
CA SER A 486 -20.97 -3.75 26.88
C SER A 486 -20.73 -3.28 28.32
N ARG A 487 -21.27 -4.04 29.28
CA ARG A 487 -21.06 -3.76 30.70
C ARG A 487 -19.58 -3.84 31.05
N ILE A 488 -19.02 -2.73 31.52
CA ILE A 488 -17.66 -2.63 32.05
C ILE A 488 -17.73 -3.05 33.52
N GLU A 489 -16.90 -4.03 33.89
CA GLU A 489 -16.88 -4.56 35.25
C GLU A 489 -16.41 -3.52 36.27
N GLU A 490 -16.94 -3.60 37.49
CA GLU A 490 -16.61 -2.71 38.59
C GLU A 490 -15.11 -2.72 38.92
N LYS A 491 -14.45 -3.88 38.80
CA LYS A 491 -13.00 -4.03 38.98
C LYS A 491 -12.22 -3.06 38.07
N ILE A 492 -12.65 -2.93 36.81
CA ILE A 492 -12.00 -2.08 35.79
C ILE A 492 -12.28 -0.62 36.12
N MET A 493 -13.50 -0.29 36.52
CA MET A 493 -13.86 1.08 36.92
C MET A 493 -13.03 1.56 38.12
N ILE A 494 -12.75 0.69 39.10
CA ILE A 494 -11.88 1.02 40.24
C ILE A 494 -10.44 1.30 39.75
N LEU A 495 -9.92 0.45 38.85
CA LEU A 495 -8.59 0.65 38.26
C LEU A 495 -8.51 1.96 37.44
N VAL A 496 -9.57 2.32 36.71
CA VAL A 496 -9.66 3.61 36.00
C VAL A 496 -9.56 4.77 36.99
N VAL A 497 -10.28 4.72 38.12
CA VAL A 497 -10.24 5.78 39.13
C VAL A 497 -8.86 5.88 39.78
N GLU A 498 -8.20 4.75 40.03
CA GLU A 498 -6.89 4.68 40.68
C GLU A 498 -5.74 5.17 39.78
N TYR A 499 -5.78 4.82 38.49
CA TYR A 499 -4.66 5.03 37.58
C TYR A 499 -4.89 6.13 36.54
N LEU A 500 -6.14 6.45 36.19
CA LEU A 500 -6.46 7.45 35.16
C LEU A 500 -7.11 8.70 35.78
N ASP A 501 -7.20 9.76 34.99
CA ASP A 501 -7.72 11.05 35.44
C ASP A 501 -9.26 11.16 35.34
N GLY A 502 -9.80 12.29 35.82
CA GLY A 502 -11.24 12.58 35.76
C GLY A 502 -11.79 12.72 34.33
N ARG A 503 -10.93 12.93 33.32
CA ARG A 503 -11.35 13.04 31.91
C ARG A 503 -11.77 11.67 31.38
N MET A 504 -11.00 10.63 31.67
CA MET A 504 -11.39 9.24 31.36
C MET A 504 -12.69 8.86 32.08
N LEU A 505 -12.84 9.22 33.36
CA LEU A 505 -14.05 8.90 34.11
C LEU A 505 -15.29 9.60 33.51
N LYS A 506 -15.16 10.86 33.10
CA LYS A 506 -16.21 11.60 32.40
C LYS A 506 -16.62 10.92 31.08
N LEU A 507 -15.65 10.42 30.32
CA LEU A 507 -15.89 9.70 29.07
C LEU A 507 -16.71 8.42 29.30
N LEU A 508 -16.35 7.62 30.31
CA LEU A 508 -17.04 6.38 30.65
C LEU A 508 -18.46 6.63 31.17
N LEU A 509 -18.64 7.64 32.03
CA LEU A 509 -19.96 8.04 32.52
C LEU A 509 -20.88 8.55 31.39
N GLY A 510 -20.30 9.04 30.30
CA GLY A 510 -21.01 9.43 29.07
C GLY A 510 -21.40 8.28 28.15
N LEU A 511 -21.10 7.02 28.48
CA LEU A 511 -21.61 5.82 27.78
C LEU A 511 -23.06 5.51 28.18
N GLY A 512 -23.65 4.44 27.62
CA GLY A 512 -24.99 3.99 27.99
C GLY A 512 -25.16 3.79 29.50
N ARG A 513 -26.39 3.89 30.02
CA ARG A 513 -26.63 3.68 31.46
C ARG A 513 -26.25 2.27 31.89
N ASP A 514 -26.51 1.27 31.05
CA ASP A 514 -26.26 -0.15 31.35
C ASP A 514 -24.80 -0.58 31.17
N SER A 515 -24.00 0.21 30.45
CA SER A 515 -22.59 -0.13 30.17
C SER A 515 -21.66 0.16 31.35
N VAL A 516 -22.08 1.03 32.28
CA VAL A 516 -21.29 1.38 33.47
C VAL A 516 -22.19 1.32 34.71
N SER A 517 -22.04 0.25 35.51
CA SER A 517 -22.72 0.15 36.79
C SER A 517 -21.99 0.98 37.84
N VAL A 518 -22.64 2.03 38.34
CA VAL A 518 -22.09 2.90 39.38
C VAL A 518 -22.57 2.41 40.75
N THR A 519 -21.66 1.86 41.55
CA THR A 519 -21.91 1.27 42.87
C THR A 519 -21.41 2.17 44.00
N GLU A 520 -21.85 1.91 45.24
CA GLU A 520 -21.39 2.66 46.44
C GLU A 520 -19.85 2.60 46.61
N LYS A 521 -19.23 1.47 46.26
CA LYS A 521 -17.77 1.27 46.30
C LYS A 521 -17.05 2.15 45.29
N LEU A 522 -17.56 2.24 44.05
CA LEU A 522 -17.01 3.10 43.03
C LEU A 522 -17.10 4.58 43.45
N VAL A 523 -18.23 4.99 44.02
CA VAL A 523 -18.40 6.36 44.54
C VAL A 523 -17.39 6.65 45.64
N LYS A 524 -17.17 5.74 46.60
CA LYS A 524 -16.13 5.90 47.63
C LYS A 524 -14.71 5.98 47.05
N ALA A 525 -14.41 5.23 45.99
CA ALA A 525 -13.10 5.28 45.32
C ALA A 525 -12.86 6.62 44.61
N ILE A 526 -13.90 7.22 44.01
CA ILE A 526 -13.85 8.53 43.35
C ILE A 526 -13.58 9.65 44.37
N PHE A 527 -14.18 9.57 45.56
CA PHE A 527 -14.08 10.59 46.61
C PHE A 527 -12.82 10.51 47.50
N ARG A 528 -11.63 10.28 46.90
CA ARG A 528 -10.37 10.54 47.61
C ARG A 528 -10.15 12.06 47.73
N PRO A 529 -9.71 12.58 48.90
CA PRO A 529 -9.73 14.02 49.23
C PRO A 529 -8.83 14.94 48.37
N GLU A 530 -8.09 14.39 47.42
CA GLU A 530 -7.09 15.10 46.60
C GLU A 530 -7.58 15.48 45.18
N ARG A 531 -8.81 15.10 44.78
CA ARG A 531 -9.37 15.42 43.46
C ARG A 531 -10.64 16.29 43.57
N ASP A 532 -10.57 17.54 43.12
CA ASP A 532 -11.70 18.49 43.12
C ASP A 532 -12.59 18.26 41.88
N ASP A 533 -13.52 17.32 41.98
CA ASP A 533 -14.30 16.80 40.84
C ASP A 533 -15.81 17.19 40.87
N ARG A 534 -16.11 18.49 41.08
CA ARG A 534 -17.50 19.02 41.07
C ARG A 534 -18.30 18.70 39.80
N LYS A 535 -17.63 18.48 38.65
CA LYS A 535 -18.29 18.11 37.38
C LYS A 535 -18.69 16.63 37.31
N ILE A 536 -17.99 15.74 38.02
CA ILE A 536 -18.31 14.30 38.09
C ILE A 536 -19.55 14.08 38.96
N LEU A 537 -19.69 14.89 40.01
CA LEU A 537 -20.88 14.99 40.85
C LEU A 537 -22.17 15.27 40.07
N ILE A 538 -22.13 16.18 39.09
CA ILE A 538 -23.27 16.52 38.24
C ILE A 538 -23.66 15.31 37.36
N LEU A 539 -22.68 14.65 36.74
CA LEU A 539 -22.91 13.46 35.90
C LEU A 539 -23.45 12.27 36.69
N LEU A 540 -23.02 12.10 37.94
CA LEU A 540 -23.56 11.08 38.85
C LEU A 540 -25.00 11.39 39.26
N LYS A 541 -25.34 12.66 39.49
CA LYS A 541 -26.72 13.11 39.73
C LYS A 541 -27.62 12.91 38.50
N GLU A 542 -27.14 13.23 37.30
CA GLU A 542 -27.87 13.00 36.03
C GLU A 542 -28.13 11.51 35.73
N ARG A 543 -27.34 10.61 36.32
CA ARG A 543 -27.58 9.15 36.27
C ARG A 543 -28.57 8.64 37.33
N GLY A 544 -29.14 9.52 38.16
CA GLY A 544 -30.19 9.17 39.13
C GLY A 544 -29.68 8.55 40.43
N ILE A 545 -28.45 8.87 40.85
CA ILE A 545 -27.84 8.31 42.07
C ILE A 545 -27.93 9.33 43.21
N ASP A 546 -28.99 9.23 44.02
CA ASP A 546 -29.21 10.09 45.19
C ASP A 546 -28.29 9.78 46.39
N ILE A 547 -27.58 8.64 46.36
CA ILE A 547 -26.68 8.20 47.45
C ILE A 547 -25.46 9.15 47.61
N VAL A 548 -25.20 9.99 46.61
CA VAL A 548 -24.07 10.92 46.60
C VAL A 548 -24.11 11.89 47.79
N GLU A 549 -25.28 12.37 48.21
CA GLU A 549 -25.39 13.28 49.37
C GLU A 549 -25.17 12.59 50.72
N GLN A 550 -25.58 11.32 50.86
CA GLN A 550 -25.33 10.52 52.06
C GLN A 550 -23.86 10.13 52.24
N ILE A 551 -23.14 9.84 51.13
CA ILE A 551 -21.71 9.53 51.18
C ILE A 551 -20.89 10.80 51.39
N LEU A 552 -21.24 11.91 50.72
CA LEU A 552 -20.60 13.20 50.94
C LEU A 552 -20.72 13.66 52.39
N SER A 553 -21.91 13.59 53.00
CA SER A 553 -22.11 13.96 54.41
C SER A 553 -21.33 13.07 55.39
N LYS A 554 -21.19 11.77 55.12
CA LYS A 554 -20.32 10.86 55.90
C LYS A 554 -18.83 11.12 55.71
N SER A 555 -18.37 11.42 54.50
CA SER A 555 -16.95 11.71 54.22
C SER A 555 -16.52 13.08 54.77
N TYR A 556 -17.37 14.11 54.63
CA TYR A 556 -17.16 15.43 55.23
C TYR A 556 -17.16 15.38 56.77
N SER A 557 -18.03 14.57 57.39
CA SER A 557 -18.03 14.40 58.86
C SER A 557 -16.80 13.64 59.37
N GLN A 558 -16.27 12.67 58.62
CA GLN A 558 -14.99 12.01 58.95
C GLN A 558 -13.78 12.94 58.80
N ASN A 559 -13.74 13.81 57.78
CA ASN A 559 -12.68 14.81 57.64
C ASN A 559 -12.75 15.91 58.72
N LYS A 560 -13.94 16.34 59.12
CA LYS A 560 -14.11 17.23 60.29
C LYS A 560 -13.56 16.59 61.56
N ARG A 561 -13.82 15.28 61.79
CA ARG A 561 -13.25 14.54 62.91
C ARG A 561 -11.72 14.40 62.85
N ARG A 562 -11.14 14.21 61.66
CA ARG A 562 -9.67 14.14 61.49
C ARG A 562 -8.97 15.47 61.79
N ILE A 563 -9.54 16.59 61.35
CA ILE A 563 -9.03 17.94 61.63
C ILE A 563 -9.19 18.29 63.13
N TYR A 564 -10.30 17.87 63.76
CA TYR A 564 -10.48 18.01 65.22
C TYR A 564 -9.53 17.13 66.04
N LEU A 565 -9.11 15.97 65.53
CA LEU A 565 -8.15 15.06 66.19
C LEU A 565 -6.69 15.47 65.97
N SER A 566 -6.35 16.15 64.86
CA SER A 566 -5.01 16.73 64.66
C SER A 566 -4.79 18.04 65.42
N GLY A 567 -5.86 18.79 65.74
CA GLY A 567 -5.81 20.00 66.56
C GLY A 567 -5.78 19.78 68.08
N ARG A 568 -5.74 18.52 68.54
CA ARG A 568 -5.64 18.15 69.98
C ARG A 568 -4.28 17.55 70.38
N LYS A 569 -3.33 17.53 69.45
CA LYS A 569 -1.90 17.26 69.72
C LYS A 569 -1.09 18.49 69.31
N SER A 570 -1.20 19.55 70.09
CA SER A 570 -0.25 20.66 70.13
C SER A 570 0.05 20.95 71.58
#